data_AF-A0A4R3AJ45-F1
#
_entry.id   AF-A0A4R3AJ45-F1
#
_cell.length_a   1.000
_cell.length_b   1.000
_cell.length_c   1.000
_cell.angle_alpha   90.00
_cell.angle_beta   90.00
_cell.angle_gamma   90.00
#
_symmetry.space_group_name_H-M   'P 1'
#
loop_
_entity.id
_entity.type
_entity.pdbx_description
1 polymer ?
#
loop_
_entity_poly.entity_id
_entity_poly.type
_entity_poly.pdbx_seq_one_letter_code
_entity_poly.pdbx_strand_id
1 'polypeptide(L)'
;MNIHNQLLFFLSALGVFNSLVLGFYFLFLKRNKVVSDLFLGLLLLSLSTRIGKSIFYNFNPQLSKTYLQIGLSACVLIGPLLYFFVKSILQKLNYSFAKYSLIFIVIAVAVFGFLFPYKDNSEVWRGIIYYSINIQWFIFIVLSIYEARQIFRKLVTNRHQISYEETWILSIICGVFAIWLSYSLSRYTSYISGALTFSFSFYISFMMIYYAKNKTLNPVSNKEKYINKIDEKLVKEIQEKINILFETRKIYTNPDLTLSILAKELNIRPQLLSQLINDNLNKSFTQFINEYRIDEAKRLLIESPQLKIDAVGFESGFNSSSTFYSSFRKITGTTPSNYQKHNFYS
;
A
#
# COMPACT_ATOMS: atom_id res chain seq x y z
N MET A 1 -36.35 -12.27 -3.50
CA MET A 1 -35.00 -12.84 -3.66
C MET A 1 -34.51 -13.26 -2.27
N ASN A 2 -34.06 -14.50 -2.08
CA ASN A 2 -33.66 -14.99 -0.74
C ASN A 2 -32.36 -14.30 -0.26
N ILE A 3 -32.13 -14.21 1.05
CA ILE A 3 -31.03 -13.44 1.66
C ILE A 3 -29.64 -13.92 1.21
N HIS A 4 -29.48 -15.22 0.98
CA HIS A 4 -28.28 -15.79 0.36
C HIS A 4 -27.99 -15.17 -1.01
N ASN A 5 -29.00 -15.03 -1.87
CA ASN A 5 -28.84 -14.44 -3.19
C ASN A 5 -28.54 -12.94 -3.11
N GLN A 6 -29.11 -12.22 -2.13
CA GLN A 6 -28.80 -10.81 -1.89
C GLN A 6 -27.34 -10.60 -1.48
N LEU A 7 -26.83 -11.42 -0.54
CA LEU A 7 -25.42 -11.42 -0.14
C LEU A 7 -24.49 -11.79 -1.31
N LEU A 8 -24.83 -12.83 -2.08
CA LEU A 8 -24.07 -13.26 -3.25
C LEU A 8 -24.01 -12.18 -4.33
N PHE A 9 -25.12 -11.50 -4.61
CA PHE A 9 -25.18 -10.36 -5.52
C PHE A 9 -24.30 -9.21 -5.01
N PHE A 10 -24.45 -8.82 -3.75
CA PHE A 10 -23.69 -7.72 -3.13
C PHE A 10 -22.18 -7.97 -3.20
N LEU A 11 -21.72 -9.12 -2.71
CA LEU A 11 -20.29 -9.48 -2.70
C LEU A 11 -19.71 -9.57 -4.12
N SER A 12 -20.49 -10.03 -5.09
CA SER A 12 -20.08 -10.05 -6.51
C SER A 12 -20.01 -8.64 -7.11
N ALA A 13 -20.94 -7.74 -6.74
CA ALA A 13 -21.04 -6.40 -7.29
C ALA A 13 -20.01 -5.41 -6.72
N LEU A 14 -19.50 -5.63 -5.50
CA LEU A 14 -18.51 -4.77 -4.85
C LEU A 14 -17.28 -4.47 -5.74
N GLY A 15 -16.65 -5.49 -6.33
CA GLY A 15 -15.51 -5.32 -7.24
C GLY A 15 -15.88 -4.55 -8.50
N VAL A 16 -17.06 -4.82 -9.08
CA VAL A 16 -17.58 -4.15 -10.28
C VAL A 16 -17.79 -2.66 -10.05
N PHE A 17 -18.44 -2.30 -8.95
CA PHE A 17 -18.70 -0.89 -8.60
C PHE A 17 -17.39 -0.14 -8.32
N ASN A 18 -16.53 -0.67 -7.46
CA ASN A 18 -15.30 0.01 -7.07
C ASN A 18 -14.30 0.13 -8.24
N SER A 19 -14.21 -0.88 -9.11
CA SER A 19 -13.41 -0.79 -10.35
C SER A 19 -13.97 0.21 -11.37
N LEU A 20 -15.30 0.36 -11.46
CA LEU A 20 -15.92 1.39 -12.33
C LEU A 20 -15.56 2.80 -11.84
N VAL A 21 -15.75 3.07 -10.55
CA VAL A 21 -15.42 4.36 -9.91
C VAL A 21 -13.92 4.65 -10.04
N LEU A 22 -13.05 3.68 -9.73
CA LEU A 22 -11.60 3.85 -9.81
C LEU A 22 -11.11 4.01 -11.25
N GLY A 23 -11.70 3.28 -12.20
CA GLY A 23 -11.43 3.42 -13.63
C GLY A 23 -11.79 4.81 -14.14
N PHE A 24 -12.97 5.32 -13.78
CA PHE A 24 -13.39 6.69 -14.10
C PHE A 24 -12.44 7.73 -13.48
N TYR A 25 -12.01 7.53 -12.22
CA TYR A 25 -11.07 8.41 -11.55
C TYR A 25 -9.73 8.52 -12.30
N PHE A 26 -9.13 7.39 -12.71
CA PHE A 26 -7.87 7.40 -13.45
C PHE A 26 -8.00 8.06 -14.84
N LEU A 27 -9.11 7.84 -15.53
CA LEU A 27 -9.34 8.39 -16.87
C LEU A 27 -9.64 9.90 -16.86
N PHE A 28 -10.44 10.38 -15.90
CA PHE A 28 -10.99 11.73 -15.93
C PHE A 28 -10.47 12.63 -14.81
N LEU A 29 -10.45 12.17 -13.55
CA LEU A 29 -10.31 13.03 -12.37
C LEU A 29 -8.88 13.21 -11.84
N LYS A 30 -7.98 12.24 -12.06
CA LYS A 30 -6.57 12.34 -11.60
C LYS A 30 -5.89 13.56 -12.25
N ARG A 31 -5.29 14.46 -11.44
CA ARG A 31 -4.63 15.69 -11.95
C ARG A 31 -3.38 15.40 -12.80
N ASN A 32 -2.43 14.64 -12.24
CA ASN A 32 -1.19 14.30 -12.92
C ASN A 32 -1.31 12.91 -13.55
N LYS A 33 -1.86 12.83 -14.76
CA LYS A 33 -2.04 11.57 -15.50
C LYS A 33 -0.74 11.17 -16.21
N VAL A 34 -0.29 9.95 -15.96
CA VAL A 34 0.74 9.26 -16.74
C VAL A 34 0.07 8.25 -17.68
N VAL A 35 0.79 7.82 -18.72
CA VAL A 35 0.27 6.90 -19.75
C VAL A 35 -0.25 5.57 -19.15
N SER A 36 0.35 5.10 -18.04
CA SER A 36 -0.13 3.91 -17.33
C SER A 36 -1.50 4.07 -16.69
N ASP A 37 -1.90 5.27 -16.28
CA ASP A 37 -3.25 5.53 -15.72
C ASP A 37 -4.34 5.31 -16.77
N LEU A 38 -4.07 5.67 -18.04
CA LEU A 38 -4.99 5.46 -19.14
C LEU A 38 -5.27 3.97 -19.34
N PHE A 39 -4.22 3.15 -19.43
CA PHE A 39 -4.38 1.71 -19.61
C PHE A 39 -5.00 1.03 -18.38
N LEU A 40 -4.63 1.45 -17.16
CA LEU A 40 -5.25 0.95 -15.94
C LEU A 40 -6.74 1.31 -15.86
N GLY A 41 -7.10 2.55 -16.19
CA GLY A 41 -8.48 3.01 -16.18
C GLY A 41 -9.34 2.24 -17.18
N LEU A 42 -8.86 2.08 -18.42
CA LEU A 42 -9.53 1.26 -19.45
C LEU A 42 -9.60 -0.22 -19.06
N LEU A 43 -8.57 -0.77 -18.42
CA LEU A 43 -8.53 -2.17 -17.95
C LEU A 43 -9.61 -2.42 -16.88
N LEU A 44 -9.71 -1.51 -15.90
CA LEU A 44 -10.72 -1.55 -14.84
C LEU A 44 -12.14 -1.44 -15.41
N LEU A 45 -12.38 -0.55 -16.38
CA LEU A 45 -13.68 -0.46 -17.06
C LEU A 45 -14.00 -1.75 -17.85
N SER A 46 -13.02 -2.31 -18.59
CA SER A 46 -13.21 -3.53 -19.38
C SER A 46 -13.55 -4.75 -18.49
N LEU A 47 -12.86 -4.88 -17.36
CA LEU A 47 -13.16 -5.86 -16.32
C LEU A 47 -14.56 -5.60 -15.72
N SER A 48 -14.85 -4.37 -15.30
CA SER A 48 -16.15 -4.00 -14.74
C SER A 48 -17.31 -4.35 -15.68
N THR A 49 -17.19 -4.06 -16.98
CA THR A 49 -18.19 -4.42 -18.00
C THR A 49 -18.35 -5.94 -18.14
N ARG A 50 -17.26 -6.71 -18.18
CA ARG A 50 -17.32 -8.19 -18.27
C ARG A 50 -17.93 -8.82 -17.02
N ILE A 51 -17.45 -8.47 -15.83
CA ILE A 51 -17.96 -9.06 -14.60
C ILE A 51 -19.39 -8.57 -14.32
N GLY A 52 -19.69 -7.29 -14.57
CA GLY A 52 -21.03 -6.72 -14.47
C GLY A 52 -22.06 -7.47 -15.33
N LYS A 53 -21.76 -7.71 -16.62
CA LYS A 53 -22.56 -8.60 -17.48
C LYS A 53 -22.83 -9.95 -16.79
N SER A 54 -21.81 -10.54 -16.18
CA SER A 54 -21.90 -11.88 -15.58
C SER A 54 -22.87 -11.92 -14.39
N ILE A 55 -22.87 -10.85 -13.58
CA ILE A 55 -23.80 -10.67 -12.46
C ILE A 55 -25.23 -10.46 -12.98
N PHE A 56 -25.42 -9.56 -13.95
CA PHE A 56 -26.74 -9.34 -14.56
C PHE A 56 -27.31 -10.62 -15.18
N TYR A 57 -26.48 -11.42 -15.86
CA TYR A 57 -26.91 -12.72 -16.40
C TYR A 57 -27.33 -13.72 -15.33
N ASN A 58 -26.64 -13.75 -14.19
CA ASN A 58 -26.95 -14.68 -13.09
C ASN A 58 -28.22 -14.30 -12.32
N PHE A 59 -28.46 -13.00 -12.07
CA PHE A 59 -29.55 -12.55 -11.21
C PHE A 59 -30.77 -11.99 -11.97
N ASN A 60 -30.62 -11.57 -13.23
CA ASN A 60 -31.68 -11.00 -14.07
C ASN A 60 -31.70 -11.67 -15.46
N PRO A 61 -31.97 -13.00 -15.55
CA PRO A 61 -31.88 -13.76 -16.80
C PRO A 61 -32.91 -13.35 -17.87
N GLN A 62 -33.94 -12.58 -17.50
CA GLN A 62 -34.95 -12.07 -18.45
C GLN A 62 -34.51 -10.81 -19.22
N LEU A 63 -33.36 -10.21 -18.87
CA LEU A 63 -32.82 -9.07 -19.63
C LEU A 63 -32.48 -9.47 -21.08
N SER A 64 -32.64 -8.52 -22.01
CA SER A 64 -32.41 -8.75 -23.44
C SER A 64 -30.99 -9.28 -23.71
N LYS A 65 -30.84 -10.31 -24.54
CA LYS A 65 -29.53 -10.96 -24.77
C LYS A 65 -28.46 -10.05 -25.39
N THR A 66 -28.82 -8.84 -25.84
CA THR A 66 -27.93 -7.84 -26.44
C THR A 66 -26.80 -7.39 -25.51
N TYR A 67 -27.03 -7.22 -24.20
CA TYR A 67 -25.94 -6.84 -23.27
C TYR A 67 -24.86 -7.95 -23.13
N LEU A 68 -25.19 -9.19 -23.49
CA LEU A 68 -24.23 -10.30 -23.48
C LEU A 68 -23.13 -10.09 -24.53
N GLN A 69 -23.43 -9.40 -25.62
CA GLN A 69 -22.47 -9.02 -26.65
C GLN A 69 -21.47 -7.99 -26.10
N ILE A 70 -21.98 -6.90 -25.51
CA ILE A 70 -21.16 -5.80 -24.96
C ILE A 70 -20.11 -6.34 -23.98
N GLY A 71 -20.51 -7.22 -23.04
CA GLY A 71 -19.58 -7.81 -22.09
C GLY A 71 -18.62 -8.85 -22.67
N LEU A 72 -18.86 -9.41 -23.87
CA LEU A 72 -17.85 -10.21 -24.60
C LEU A 72 -16.91 -9.31 -25.41
N SER A 73 -17.44 -8.29 -26.07
CA SER A 73 -16.65 -7.27 -26.76
C SER A 73 -15.64 -6.58 -25.84
N ALA A 74 -16.04 -6.27 -24.60
CA ALA A 74 -15.15 -5.71 -23.59
C ALA A 74 -14.00 -6.65 -23.18
N CYS A 75 -14.18 -7.98 -23.25
CA CYS A 75 -13.10 -8.92 -22.90
C CYS A 75 -11.90 -8.84 -23.82
N VAL A 76 -12.11 -8.57 -25.12
CA VAL A 76 -11.07 -8.52 -26.15
C VAL A 76 -9.97 -7.50 -25.79
N LEU A 77 -10.33 -6.48 -25.00
CA LEU A 77 -9.43 -5.42 -24.56
C LEU A 77 -8.63 -5.78 -23.28
N ILE A 78 -9.11 -6.68 -22.43
CA ILE A 78 -8.53 -6.93 -21.09
C ILE A 78 -7.06 -7.37 -21.20
N GLY A 79 -6.76 -8.32 -22.08
CA GLY A 79 -5.40 -8.79 -22.34
C GLY A 79 -4.47 -7.67 -22.85
N PRO A 80 -4.76 -7.05 -24.01
CA PRO A 80 -3.97 -5.95 -24.54
C PRO A 80 -3.77 -4.79 -23.56
N LEU A 81 -4.80 -4.42 -22.79
CA LEU A 81 -4.71 -3.34 -21.81
C LEU A 81 -3.81 -3.69 -20.61
N LEU A 82 -3.86 -4.94 -20.11
CA LEU A 82 -2.91 -5.41 -19.10
C LEU A 82 -1.46 -5.30 -19.63
N TYR A 83 -1.23 -5.77 -20.86
CA TYR A 83 0.10 -5.74 -21.46
C TYR A 83 0.63 -4.32 -21.63
N PHE A 84 -0.17 -3.40 -22.20
CA PHE A 84 0.24 -2.01 -22.36
C PHE A 84 0.39 -1.29 -21.01
N PHE A 85 -0.43 -1.61 -20.01
CA PHE A 85 -0.24 -1.13 -18.64
C PHE A 85 1.13 -1.53 -18.09
N VAL A 86 1.45 -2.83 -18.04
CA VAL A 86 2.74 -3.33 -17.52
C VAL A 86 3.92 -2.76 -18.31
N LYS A 87 3.82 -2.77 -19.64
CA LYS A 87 4.86 -2.24 -20.51
C LYS A 87 5.08 -0.74 -20.34
N SER A 88 4.02 0.04 -20.09
CA SER A 88 4.12 1.49 -19.88
C SER A 88 4.84 1.91 -18.60
N ILE A 89 4.96 1.00 -17.61
CA ILE A 89 5.67 1.26 -16.36
C ILE A 89 7.11 0.70 -16.42
N LEU A 90 7.29 -0.51 -16.97
CA LEU A 90 8.56 -1.23 -16.90
C LEU A 90 9.50 -1.03 -18.09
N GLN A 91 8.99 -0.53 -19.22
CA GLN A 91 9.74 -0.45 -20.48
C GLN A 91 9.38 0.82 -21.26
N LYS A 92 10.16 1.13 -22.30
CA LYS A 92 9.84 2.22 -23.22
C LYS A 92 8.68 1.80 -24.13
N LEU A 93 7.47 2.31 -23.85
CA LEU A 93 6.29 2.08 -24.69
C LEU A 93 6.22 3.05 -25.87
N ASN A 94 5.95 2.54 -27.07
CA ASN A 94 5.46 3.36 -28.19
C ASN A 94 3.96 3.62 -28.00
N TYR A 95 3.61 4.80 -27.48
CA TYR A 95 2.22 5.19 -27.22
C TYR A 95 1.34 5.18 -28.47
N SER A 96 1.85 5.69 -29.61
CA SER A 96 1.12 5.73 -30.87
C SER A 96 0.73 4.33 -31.33
N PHE A 97 1.67 3.38 -31.30
CA PHE A 97 1.40 1.98 -31.61
C PHE A 97 0.30 1.41 -30.70
N ALA A 98 0.44 1.55 -29.38
CA ALA A 98 -0.55 1.03 -28.43
C ALA A 98 -1.95 1.65 -28.65
N LYS A 99 -2.02 2.98 -28.85
CA LYS A 99 -3.27 3.70 -29.14
C LYS A 99 -3.95 3.17 -30.40
N TYR A 100 -3.23 3.08 -31.52
CA TYR A 100 -3.81 2.62 -32.79
C TYR A 100 -4.16 1.13 -32.77
N SER A 101 -3.37 0.27 -32.10
CA SER A 101 -3.73 -1.14 -31.89
C SER A 101 -5.04 -1.30 -31.12
N LEU A 102 -5.24 -0.53 -30.03
CA LEU A 102 -6.49 -0.58 -29.27
C LEU A 102 -7.69 -0.05 -30.07
N ILE A 103 -7.51 1.06 -30.81
CA ILE A 103 -8.56 1.59 -31.69
C ILE A 103 -8.94 0.57 -32.77
N PHE A 104 -7.96 -0.09 -33.40
CA PHE A 104 -8.20 -1.15 -34.38
C PHE A 104 -8.98 -2.32 -33.77
N ILE A 105 -8.61 -2.78 -32.57
CA ILE A 105 -9.35 -3.85 -31.87
C ILE A 105 -10.80 -3.43 -31.58
N VAL A 106 -11.03 -2.20 -31.09
CA VAL A 106 -12.38 -1.68 -30.83
C VAL A 106 -13.21 -1.64 -32.13
N ILE A 107 -12.65 -1.13 -33.22
CA ILE A 107 -13.33 -1.07 -34.53
C ILE A 107 -13.62 -2.49 -35.04
N ALA A 108 -12.64 -3.40 -35.04
CA ALA A 108 -12.80 -4.77 -35.50
C ALA A 108 -13.91 -5.51 -34.72
N VAL A 109 -13.95 -5.35 -33.40
CA VAL A 109 -14.97 -5.95 -32.52
C VAL A 109 -16.35 -5.32 -32.73
N ALA A 110 -16.42 -4.00 -32.97
CA ALA A 110 -17.67 -3.30 -33.27
C ALA A 110 -18.24 -3.73 -34.64
N VAL A 111 -17.41 -3.77 -35.68
CA VAL A 111 -17.78 -4.23 -37.03
C VAL A 111 -18.20 -5.70 -37.00
N PHE A 112 -17.43 -6.57 -36.35
CA PHE A 112 -17.79 -7.98 -36.20
C PHE A 112 -19.13 -8.13 -35.44
N GLY A 113 -19.33 -7.37 -34.37
CA GLY A 113 -20.58 -7.42 -33.59
C GLY A 113 -21.80 -6.82 -34.30
N PHE A 114 -21.60 -5.97 -35.30
CA PHE A 114 -22.66 -5.47 -36.17
C PHE A 114 -23.02 -6.50 -37.25
N LEU A 115 -22.01 -7.11 -37.90
CA LEU A 115 -22.19 -8.10 -38.95
C LEU A 115 -22.71 -9.46 -38.42
N PHE A 116 -22.29 -9.85 -37.22
CA PHE A 116 -22.70 -11.09 -36.56
C PHE A 116 -23.28 -10.81 -35.17
N PRO A 117 -24.51 -10.28 -35.05
CA PRO A 117 -25.12 -9.98 -33.75
C PRO A 117 -25.28 -11.23 -32.87
N TYR A 118 -25.08 -11.07 -31.56
CA TYR A 118 -25.19 -12.17 -30.59
C TYR A 118 -26.59 -12.81 -30.56
N LYS A 119 -27.64 -12.03 -30.83
CA LYS A 119 -29.03 -12.49 -30.82
C LYS A 119 -29.23 -13.66 -31.79
N ASP A 120 -28.67 -13.52 -32.99
CA ASP A 120 -28.91 -14.42 -34.12
C ASP A 120 -27.76 -15.45 -34.24
N ASN A 121 -26.53 -15.06 -33.89
CA ASN A 121 -25.32 -15.89 -34.00
C ASN A 121 -24.84 -16.44 -32.65
N SER A 122 -25.76 -16.74 -31.73
CA SER A 122 -25.43 -17.02 -30.32
C SER A 122 -24.53 -18.25 -30.09
N GLU A 123 -24.44 -19.17 -31.04
CA GLU A 123 -23.54 -20.33 -31.02
C GLU A 123 -22.10 -19.92 -31.32
N VAL A 124 -21.89 -19.14 -32.39
CA VAL A 124 -20.57 -18.59 -32.78
C VAL A 124 -19.95 -17.79 -31.64
N TRP A 125 -20.76 -16.98 -30.94
CA TRP A 125 -20.34 -16.18 -29.80
C TRP A 125 -19.99 -17.01 -28.55
N ARG A 126 -20.72 -18.10 -28.28
CA ARG A 126 -20.49 -18.97 -27.11
C ARG A 126 -19.41 -20.03 -27.35
N GLY A 127 -19.20 -20.41 -28.60
CA GLY A 127 -18.12 -21.28 -29.07
C GLY A 127 -16.89 -20.47 -29.46
N ILE A 128 -16.64 -20.36 -30.77
CA ILE A 128 -15.39 -19.85 -31.37
C ILE A 128 -14.93 -18.55 -30.70
N ILE A 129 -15.78 -17.51 -30.67
CA ILE A 129 -15.39 -16.18 -30.17
C ILE A 129 -15.02 -16.23 -28.69
N TYR A 130 -15.77 -16.97 -27.86
CA TYR A 130 -15.44 -17.14 -26.45
C TYR A 130 -14.05 -17.77 -26.26
N TYR A 131 -13.73 -18.83 -26.99
CA TYR A 131 -12.41 -19.47 -26.87
C TYR A 131 -11.28 -18.59 -27.41
N SER A 132 -11.46 -17.95 -28.58
CA SER A 132 -10.48 -17.02 -29.16
C SER A 132 -10.14 -15.90 -28.18
N ILE A 133 -11.13 -15.32 -27.51
CA ILE A 133 -10.96 -14.29 -26.49
C ILE A 133 -10.17 -14.81 -25.28
N ASN A 134 -10.49 -16.01 -24.77
CA ASN A 134 -9.78 -16.57 -23.61
C ASN A 134 -8.33 -16.94 -23.95
N ILE A 135 -8.07 -17.44 -25.16
CA ILE A 135 -6.70 -17.72 -25.66
C ILE A 135 -5.91 -16.42 -25.81
N GLN A 136 -6.49 -15.41 -26.46
CA GLN A 136 -5.89 -14.08 -26.59
C GLN A 136 -5.55 -13.48 -25.21
N TRP A 137 -6.49 -13.51 -24.27
CA TRP A 137 -6.29 -13.01 -22.91
C TRP A 137 -5.14 -13.75 -22.21
N PHE A 138 -5.09 -15.09 -22.31
CA PHE A 138 -3.98 -15.87 -21.76
C PHE A 138 -2.62 -15.50 -22.35
N ILE A 139 -2.54 -15.36 -23.68
CA ILE A 139 -1.31 -14.94 -24.39
C ILE A 139 -0.83 -13.58 -23.84
N PHE A 140 -1.72 -12.60 -23.69
CA PHE A 140 -1.34 -11.30 -23.14
C PHE A 140 -0.99 -11.33 -21.64
N ILE A 141 -1.56 -12.24 -20.84
CA ILE A 141 -1.09 -12.48 -19.47
C ILE A 141 0.35 -13.01 -19.49
N VAL A 142 0.67 -14.00 -20.34
CA VAL A 142 2.03 -14.54 -20.49
C VAL A 142 3.02 -13.47 -20.95
N LEU A 143 2.64 -12.63 -21.93
CA LEU A 143 3.45 -11.49 -22.37
C LEU A 143 3.65 -10.47 -21.23
N SER A 144 2.63 -10.20 -20.41
CA SER A 144 2.74 -9.29 -19.26
C SER A 144 3.67 -9.84 -18.18
N ILE A 145 3.63 -11.15 -17.91
CA ILE A 145 4.57 -11.84 -17.02
C ILE A 145 5.99 -11.79 -17.58
N TYR A 146 6.17 -11.92 -18.90
CA TYR A 146 7.46 -11.80 -19.56
C TYR A 146 8.06 -10.39 -19.42
N GLU A 147 7.29 -9.32 -19.65
CA GLU A 147 7.76 -7.95 -19.42
C GLU A 147 8.12 -7.73 -17.93
N ALA A 148 7.33 -8.32 -17.00
CA ALA A 148 7.57 -8.28 -15.56
C ALA A 148 8.64 -9.28 -15.04
N ARG A 149 9.35 -10.01 -15.92
CA ARG A 149 10.27 -11.10 -15.54
C ARG A 149 11.35 -10.72 -14.52
N GLN A 150 11.81 -9.47 -14.54
CA GLN A 150 12.80 -8.97 -13.58
C GLN A 150 12.22 -8.89 -12.16
N ILE A 151 10.95 -8.47 -12.03
CA ILE A 151 10.24 -8.42 -10.75
C ILE A 151 10.00 -9.84 -10.23
N PHE A 152 9.58 -10.77 -11.08
CA PHE A 152 9.40 -12.17 -10.68
C PHE A 152 10.71 -12.82 -10.22
N ARG A 153 11.84 -12.56 -10.89
CA ARG A 153 13.18 -12.98 -10.42
C ARG A 153 13.51 -12.37 -9.06
N LYS A 154 13.31 -11.06 -8.90
CA LYS A 154 13.51 -10.34 -7.63
C LYS A 154 12.65 -10.89 -6.49
N LEU A 155 11.42 -11.34 -6.78
CA LEU A 155 10.52 -11.97 -5.82
C LEU A 155 10.99 -13.38 -5.40
N VAL A 156 11.71 -14.11 -6.25
CA VAL A 156 12.33 -15.38 -5.85
C VAL A 156 13.59 -15.11 -5.02
N THR A 157 14.49 -14.23 -5.49
CA THR A 157 15.84 -14.04 -4.91
C THR A 157 15.88 -13.08 -3.72
N ASN A 158 15.30 -11.88 -3.84
CA ASN A 158 15.44 -10.76 -2.89
C ASN A 158 14.08 -10.14 -2.51
N ARG A 159 13.19 -10.94 -1.90
CA ARG A 159 11.84 -10.55 -1.45
C ARG A 159 11.78 -9.23 -0.67
N HIS A 160 12.84 -8.91 0.07
CA HIS A 160 12.96 -7.72 0.90
C HIS A 160 13.17 -6.40 0.15
N GLN A 161 13.52 -6.44 -1.14
CA GLN A 161 13.82 -5.25 -1.94
C GLN A 161 12.67 -4.83 -2.87
N ILE A 162 11.52 -5.52 -2.84
CA ILE A 162 10.39 -5.24 -3.74
C ILE A 162 9.77 -3.87 -3.39
N SER A 163 9.62 -2.99 -4.39
CA SER A 163 9.01 -1.67 -4.22
C SER A 163 7.48 -1.75 -4.15
N TYR A 164 6.84 -0.66 -3.72
CA TYR A 164 5.37 -0.58 -3.71
C TYR A 164 4.80 -0.62 -5.15
N GLU A 165 5.53 -0.08 -6.14
CA GLU A 165 5.15 -0.09 -7.56
C GLU A 165 5.27 -1.49 -8.17
N GLU A 166 6.36 -2.20 -7.87
CA GLU A 166 6.53 -3.60 -8.26
C GLU A 166 5.45 -4.49 -7.64
N THR A 167 5.10 -4.24 -6.37
CA THR A 167 4.01 -4.96 -5.69
C THR A 167 2.64 -4.70 -6.34
N TRP A 168 2.38 -3.45 -6.77
CA TRP A 168 1.17 -3.08 -7.49
C TRP A 168 1.08 -3.79 -8.85
N ILE A 169 2.15 -3.82 -9.62
CA ILE A 169 2.19 -4.53 -10.92
C ILE A 169 1.91 -6.02 -10.72
N LEU A 170 2.57 -6.66 -9.74
CA LEU A 170 2.36 -8.06 -9.42
C LEU A 170 0.91 -8.34 -8.99
N SER A 171 0.31 -7.51 -8.12
CA SER A 171 -1.06 -7.73 -7.66
C SER A 171 -2.09 -7.63 -8.79
N ILE A 172 -1.90 -6.70 -9.74
CA ILE A 172 -2.72 -6.62 -10.96
C ILE A 172 -2.56 -7.86 -11.85
N ILE A 173 -1.32 -8.28 -12.14
CA ILE A 173 -1.07 -9.46 -13.00
C ILE A 173 -1.71 -10.71 -12.38
N CYS A 174 -1.46 -10.95 -11.08
CA CYS A 174 -2.02 -12.09 -10.36
C CYS A 174 -3.55 -12.03 -10.27
N GLY A 175 -4.13 -10.84 -10.03
CA GLY A 175 -5.58 -10.65 -10.00
C GLY A 175 -6.23 -10.92 -11.36
N VAL A 176 -5.67 -10.39 -12.45
CA VAL A 176 -6.19 -10.63 -13.81
C VAL A 176 -6.05 -12.10 -14.21
N PHE A 177 -4.95 -12.77 -13.82
CA PHE A 177 -4.79 -14.22 -14.01
C PHE A 177 -5.82 -15.03 -13.22
N ALA A 178 -6.07 -14.70 -11.95
CA ALA A 178 -7.08 -15.38 -11.13
C ALA A 178 -8.49 -15.25 -11.71
N ILE A 179 -8.86 -14.06 -12.22
CA ILE A 179 -10.15 -13.81 -12.88
C ILE A 179 -10.27 -14.63 -14.17
N TRP A 180 -9.23 -14.63 -15.01
CA TRP A 180 -9.18 -15.43 -16.24
C TRP A 180 -9.31 -16.93 -15.94
N LEU A 181 -8.61 -17.43 -14.93
CA LEU A 181 -8.65 -18.82 -14.51
C LEU A 181 -10.05 -19.21 -13.99
N SER A 182 -10.66 -18.37 -13.16
CA SER A 182 -12.01 -18.59 -12.61
C SER A 182 -13.07 -18.66 -13.71
N TYR A 183 -13.02 -17.77 -14.72
CA TYR A 183 -13.92 -17.86 -15.88
C TYR A 183 -13.58 -19.01 -16.84
N SER A 184 -12.32 -19.40 -16.97
CA SER A 184 -11.94 -20.58 -17.77
C SER A 184 -12.46 -21.88 -17.13
N LEU A 185 -12.45 -21.94 -15.79
CA LEU A 185 -12.97 -23.05 -15.00
C LEU A 185 -14.49 -22.96 -14.70
N SER A 186 -15.21 -21.97 -15.26
CA SER A 186 -16.65 -21.77 -14.99
C SER A 186 -17.59 -22.81 -15.62
N ARG A 187 -17.04 -23.94 -16.10
CA ARG A 187 -17.79 -25.15 -16.51
C ARG A 187 -17.82 -26.20 -15.42
N TYR A 188 -16.75 -26.22 -14.63
CA TYR A 188 -16.58 -27.11 -13.48
C TYR A 188 -17.00 -26.41 -12.17
N THR A 189 -17.18 -25.08 -12.21
CA THR A 189 -17.59 -24.24 -11.08
C THR A 189 -18.77 -23.35 -11.46
N SER A 190 -19.44 -22.73 -10.48
CA SER A 190 -20.55 -21.81 -10.76
C SER A 190 -20.06 -20.54 -11.47
N TYR A 191 -20.80 -20.06 -12.49
CA TYR A 191 -20.44 -18.88 -13.28
C TYR A 191 -20.25 -17.58 -12.47
N ILE A 192 -20.88 -17.50 -11.29
CA ILE A 192 -20.73 -16.36 -10.37
C ILE A 192 -19.36 -16.36 -9.64
N SER A 193 -18.63 -17.48 -9.62
CA SER A 193 -17.32 -17.59 -8.97
C SER A 193 -16.33 -16.55 -9.53
N GLY A 194 -16.34 -16.30 -10.83
CA GLY A 194 -15.51 -15.27 -11.47
C GLY A 194 -15.78 -13.85 -10.98
N ALA A 195 -17.03 -13.55 -10.59
CA ALA A 195 -17.38 -12.25 -10.03
C ALA A 195 -16.90 -12.09 -8.58
N LEU A 196 -17.03 -13.14 -7.76
CA LEU A 196 -16.45 -13.19 -6.42
C LEU A 196 -14.92 -13.10 -6.47
N THR A 197 -14.27 -13.88 -7.36
CA THR A 197 -12.82 -13.84 -7.58
C THR A 197 -12.35 -12.42 -7.93
N PHE A 198 -13.12 -11.68 -8.75
CA PHE A 198 -12.81 -10.29 -9.07
C PHE A 198 -12.89 -9.38 -7.84
N SER A 199 -13.98 -9.42 -7.07
CA SER A 199 -14.12 -8.64 -5.82
C SER A 199 -12.97 -8.93 -4.86
N PHE A 200 -12.67 -10.21 -4.58
CA PHE A 200 -11.57 -10.56 -3.68
C PHE A 200 -10.20 -10.12 -4.23
N SER A 201 -9.93 -10.33 -5.52
CA SER A 201 -8.66 -9.90 -6.14
C SER A 201 -8.47 -8.38 -6.11
N PHE A 202 -9.55 -7.60 -6.24
CA PHE A 202 -9.54 -6.15 -6.13
C PHE A 202 -9.14 -5.70 -4.72
N TYR A 203 -9.79 -6.24 -3.68
CA TYR A 203 -9.46 -5.88 -2.30
C TYR A 203 -8.09 -6.40 -1.85
N ILE A 204 -7.69 -7.61 -2.25
CA ILE A 204 -6.34 -8.15 -1.99
C ILE A 204 -5.29 -7.23 -2.63
N SER A 205 -5.51 -6.76 -3.87
CA SER A 205 -4.59 -5.83 -4.53
C SER A 205 -4.46 -4.52 -3.76
N PHE A 206 -5.57 -3.94 -3.29
CA PHE A 206 -5.56 -2.73 -2.47
C PHE A 206 -4.80 -2.93 -1.15
N MET A 207 -5.03 -4.05 -0.45
CA MET A 207 -4.35 -4.37 0.82
C MET A 207 -2.85 -4.62 0.61
N MET A 208 -2.45 -5.30 -0.46
CA MET A 208 -1.04 -5.50 -0.83
C MET A 208 -0.33 -4.17 -1.10
N ILE A 209 -0.97 -3.25 -1.82
CA ILE A 209 -0.43 -1.90 -2.10
C ILE A 209 -0.32 -1.10 -0.79
N TYR A 210 -1.35 -1.13 0.06
CA TYR A 210 -1.33 -0.45 1.36
C TYR A 210 -0.20 -0.97 2.27
N TYR A 211 -0.04 -2.29 2.37
CA TYR A 211 1.04 -2.91 3.12
C TYR A 211 2.43 -2.56 2.57
N ALA A 212 2.63 -2.67 1.26
CA ALA A 212 3.91 -2.35 0.63
C ALA A 212 4.26 -0.85 0.71
N LYS A 213 3.27 0.04 0.59
CA LYS A 213 3.42 1.48 0.82
C LYS A 213 3.80 1.78 2.27
N ASN A 214 3.14 1.15 3.24
CA ASN A 214 3.49 1.34 4.65
C ASN A 214 4.88 0.79 4.99
N LYS A 215 5.29 -0.34 4.40
CA LYS A 215 6.66 -0.90 4.56
C LYS A 215 7.75 -0.01 3.93
N THR A 216 7.45 0.64 2.81
CA THR A 216 8.40 1.56 2.14
C THR A 216 8.46 2.95 2.78
N LEU A 217 7.34 3.47 3.30
CA LEU A 217 7.31 4.75 4.01
C LEU A 217 7.78 4.64 5.47
N ASN A 218 7.58 3.49 6.11
CA ASN A 218 8.09 3.20 7.46
C ASN A 218 9.14 2.07 7.40
N PRO A 219 10.37 2.32 6.88
CA PRO A 219 11.44 1.33 6.81
C PRO A 219 11.89 0.77 8.18
N VAL A 220 11.44 1.40 9.26
CA VAL A 220 11.62 1.00 10.66
C VAL A 220 11.10 -0.43 10.96
N SER A 221 10.24 -1.00 10.12
CA SER A 221 9.70 -2.36 10.33
C SER A 221 10.55 -3.51 9.77
N ASN A 222 11.68 -3.25 9.09
CA ASN A 222 12.63 -4.31 8.72
C ASN A 222 13.49 -4.71 9.93
N LYS A 223 12.86 -5.35 10.91
CA LYS A 223 13.48 -5.94 12.12
C LYS A 223 14.28 -7.23 11.86
N GLU A 224 14.66 -7.52 10.62
CA GLU A 224 15.44 -8.72 10.30
C GLU A 224 16.94 -8.42 10.40
N LYS A 225 17.61 -9.16 11.31
CA LYS A 225 18.97 -8.90 11.81
C LYS A 225 19.13 -7.62 12.65
N TYR A 226 18.48 -7.64 13.82
CA TYR A 226 19.17 -7.25 15.04
C TYR A 226 20.58 -7.83 15.04
N ILE A 227 21.58 -7.03 15.42
CA ILE A 227 22.97 -7.51 15.50
C ILE A 227 23.00 -8.64 16.54
N ASN A 228 23.69 -9.74 16.21
CA ASN A 228 23.91 -10.89 17.10
C ASN A 228 24.13 -10.43 18.54
N LYS A 229 23.49 -11.10 19.52
CA LYS A 229 23.49 -10.80 20.96
C LYS A 229 24.68 -9.90 21.35
N ILE A 230 24.42 -8.60 21.50
CA ILE A 230 25.47 -7.60 21.75
C ILE A 230 26.22 -8.04 23.02
N ASP A 231 27.55 -8.02 22.97
CA ASP A 231 28.40 -8.36 24.11
C ASP A 231 28.02 -7.47 25.31
N GLU A 232 27.71 -8.11 26.44
CA GLU A 232 27.30 -7.43 27.68
C GLU A 232 28.38 -6.46 28.17
N LYS A 233 29.66 -6.69 27.81
CA LYS A 233 30.76 -5.77 28.05
C LYS A 233 30.64 -4.48 27.23
N LEU A 234 30.29 -4.58 25.95
CA LEU A 234 30.11 -3.43 25.06
C LEU A 234 28.86 -2.61 25.45
N VAL A 235 27.81 -3.27 25.95
CA VAL A 235 26.63 -2.58 26.49
C VAL A 235 27.01 -1.67 27.66
N LYS A 236 27.77 -2.18 28.64
CA LYS A 236 28.23 -1.40 29.80
C LYS A 236 29.09 -0.21 29.38
N GLU A 237 30.06 -0.42 28.48
CA GLU A 237 30.94 0.64 27.98
C GLU A 237 30.15 1.78 27.30
N ILE A 238 29.12 1.45 26.51
CA ILE A 238 28.26 2.46 25.88
C ILE A 238 27.38 3.18 26.92
N GLN A 239 26.86 2.48 27.93
CA GLN A 239 26.08 3.09 29.02
C GLN A 239 26.93 4.06 29.85
N GLU A 240 28.16 3.68 30.21
CA GLU A 240 29.11 4.57 30.91
C GLU A 240 29.40 5.83 30.09
N LYS A 241 29.66 5.71 28.78
CA LYS A 241 29.86 6.84 27.88
C LYS A 241 28.63 7.75 27.77
N ILE A 242 27.43 7.19 27.75
CA ILE A 242 26.17 7.96 27.76
C ILE A 242 26.06 8.75 29.07
N ASN A 243 26.27 8.11 30.23
CA ASN A 243 26.19 8.77 31.53
C ASN A 243 27.20 9.93 31.62
N ILE A 244 28.46 9.71 31.22
CA ILE A 244 29.48 10.78 31.18
C ILE A 244 29.04 11.96 30.32
N LEU A 245 28.50 11.73 29.11
CA LEU A 245 28.01 12.81 28.23
C LEU A 245 26.81 13.56 28.85
N PHE A 246 25.98 12.88 29.62
CA PHE A 246 24.75 13.44 30.19
C PHE A 246 25.04 14.21 31.49
N GLU A 247 25.96 13.71 32.32
CA GLU A 247 26.39 14.39 33.55
C GLU A 247 27.30 15.59 33.26
N THR A 248 28.30 15.44 32.39
CA THR A 248 29.33 16.48 32.17
C THR A 248 28.93 17.55 31.16
N ARG A 249 28.23 17.18 30.08
CA ARG A 249 27.86 18.09 28.98
C ARG A 249 26.37 18.39 28.90
N LYS A 250 25.53 17.68 29.69
CA LYS A 250 24.06 17.77 29.65
C LYS A 250 23.47 17.74 28.24
N ILE A 251 24.04 16.93 27.33
CA ILE A 251 23.72 17.01 25.89
C ILE A 251 22.22 16.84 25.57
N TYR A 252 21.43 16.23 26.47
CA TYR A 252 19.97 16.17 26.39
C TYR A 252 19.28 17.54 26.36
N THR A 253 19.87 18.61 26.92
CA THR A 253 19.30 19.97 26.82
C THR A 253 19.43 20.57 25.43
N ASN A 254 20.19 19.96 24.51
CA ASN A 254 20.20 20.39 23.12
C ASN A 254 18.84 20.06 22.45
N PRO A 255 18.06 21.06 21.99
CA PRO A 255 16.79 20.85 21.29
C PRO A 255 16.91 19.92 20.06
N ASP A 256 18.01 20.03 19.32
CA ASP A 256 18.27 19.30 18.08
C ASP A 256 18.87 17.91 18.30
N LEU A 257 18.98 17.43 19.54
CA LEU A 257 19.56 16.11 19.83
C LEU A 257 18.75 14.98 19.17
N THR A 258 19.33 14.38 18.13
CA THR A 258 18.82 13.18 17.47
C THR A 258 19.65 11.95 17.84
N LEU A 259 19.07 10.76 17.60
CA LEU A 259 19.76 9.47 17.73
C LEU A 259 21.09 9.46 16.95
N SER A 260 21.11 10.06 15.76
CA SER A 260 22.31 10.15 14.91
C SER A 260 23.39 11.03 15.51
N ILE A 261 23.02 12.11 16.20
CA ILE A 261 23.97 13.00 16.88
C ILE A 261 24.55 12.30 18.11
N LEU A 262 23.73 11.69 18.96
CA LEU A 262 24.24 10.96 20.13
C LEU A 262 25.13 9.77 19.72
N ALA A 263 24.74 9.02 18.68
CA ALA A 263 25.55 7.93 18.15
C ALA A 263 26.91 8.41 17.61
N LYS A 264 26.96 9.61 16.99
CA LYS A 264 28.20 10.23 16.52
C LYS A 264 29.11 10.62 17.69
N GLU A 265 28.59 11.26 18.75
CA GLU A 265 29.37 11.59 19.96
C GLU A 265 29.91 10.33 20.67
N LEU A 266 29.15 9.23 20.65
CA LEU A 266 29.55 7.94 21.19
C LEU A 266 30.48 7.13 20.25
N ASN A 267 30.75 7.63 19.04
CA ASN A 267 31.49 6.93 17.97
C ASN A 267 30.93 5.54 17.62
N ILE A 268 29.60 5.42 17.56
CA ILE A 268 28.89 4.18 17.20
C ILE A 268 27.88 4.40 16.07
N ARG A 269 27.38 3.29 15.51
CA ARG A 269 26.32 3.32 14.49
C ARG A 269 24.96 3.65 15.14
N PRO A 270 24.13 4.56 14.57
CA PRO A 270 22.82 4.89 15.14
C PRO A 270 21.90 3.68 15.36
N GLN A 271 22.00 2.66 14.49
CA GLN A 271 21.28 1.40 14.63
C GLN A 271 21.67 0.64 15.90
N LEU A 272 22.96 0.62 16.27
CA LEU A 272 23.45 -0.03 17.48
C LEU A 272 22.95 0.69 18.74
N LEU A 273 22.98 2.03 18.74
CA LEU A 273 22.44 2.83 19.84
C LEU A 273 20.93 2.61 20.01
N SER A 274 20.17 2.60 18.92
CA SER A 274 18.73 2.32 18.99
C SER A 274 18.44 0.88 19.40
N GLN A 275 19.28 -0.09 19.03
CA GLN A 275 19.14 -1.47 19.49
C GLN A 275 19.35 -1.54 21.00
N LEU A 276 20.45 -0.97 21.52
CA LEU A 276 20.77 -0.97 22.95
C LEU A 276 19.66 -0.32 23.80
N ILE A 277 19.14 0.85 23.41
CA ILE A 277 18.08 1.53 24.17
C ILE A 277 16.78 0.71 24.17
N ASN A 278 16.40 0.09 23.05
CA ASN A 278 15.21 -0.77 23.00
C ASN A 278 15.42 -2.07 23.80
N ASP A 279 16.53 -2.78 23.58
CA ASP A 279 16.76 -4.13 24.12
C ASP A 279 17.06 -4.12 25.63
N ASN A 280 17.78 -3.11 26.12
CA ASN A 280 18.15 -3.01 27.54
C ASN A 280 17.16 -2.21 28.39
N LEU A 281 16.48 -1.20 27.81
CA LEU A 281 15.61 -0.28 28.58
C LEU A 281 14.12 -0.39 28.21
N ASN A 282 13.76 -1.14 27.16
CA ASN A 282 12.40 -1.23 26.62
C ASN A 282 11.76 0.14 26.28
N LYS A 283 12.58 1.10 25.85
CA LYS A 283 12.18 2.49 25.57
C LYS A 283 12.58 2.89 24.15
N SER A 284 11.82 3.82 23.56
CA SER A 284 12.29 4.53 22.36
C SER A 284 13.33 5.59 22.70
N PHE A 285 14.19 5.97 21.76
CA PHE A 285 15.16 7.06 21.95
C PHE A 285 14.50 8.35 22.48
N THR A 286 13.33 8.73 21.95
CA THR A 286 12.60 9.92 22.41
C THR A 286 12.12 9.79 23.85
N GLN A 287 11.68 8.60 24.28
CA GLN A 287 11.31 8.35 25.68
C GLN A 287 12.54 8.45 26.59
N PHE A 288 13.64 7.81 26.19
CA PHE A 288 14.91 7.82 26.92
C PHE A 288 15.43 9.25 27.14
N ILE A 289 15.53 10.07 26.08
CA ILE A 289 15.97 11.47 26.22
C ILE A 289 14.98 12.29 27.06
N ASN A 290 13.67 12.13 26.85
CA ASN A 290 12.68 12.92 27.57
C ASN A 290 12.68 12.66 29.08
N GLU A 291 13.09 11.48 29.57
CA GLU A 291 13.25 11.24 31.01
C GLU A 291 14.28 12.19 31.63
N TYR A 292 15.50 12.25 31.09
CA TYR A 292 16.54 13.19 31.55
C TYR A 292 16.12 14.66 31.39
N ARG A 293 15.44 15.02 30.29
CA ARG A 293 14.91 16.38 30.10
C ARG A 293 13.85 16.74 31.15
N ILE A 294 13.00 15.80 31.56
CA ILE A 294 12.01 16.03 32.61
C ILE A 294 12.68 16.08 33.99
N ASP A 295 13.73 15.33 34.24
CA ASP A 295 14.47 15.40 35.51
C ASP A 295 15.25 16.72 35.66
N GLU A 296 15.88 17.23 34.61
CA GLU A 296 16.45 18.59 34.60
C GLU A 296 15.35 19.66 34.75
N ALA A 297 14.18 19.47 34.13
CA ALA A 297 13.05 20.39 34.32
C ALA A 297 12.55 20.42 35.77
N LYS A 298 12.44 19.26 36.46
CA LYS A 298 12.11 19.22 37.90
C LYS A 298 13.12 20.02 38.71
N ARG A 299 14.42 19.85 38.41
CA ARG A 299 15.52 20.56 39.08
C ARG A 299 15.41 22.07 38.90
N LEU A 300 15.23 22.54 37.66
CA LEU A 300 15.05 23.96 37.33
C LEU A 300 13.78 24.58 37.95
N LEU A 301 12.67 23.84 38.03
CA LEU A 301 11.44 24.32 38.68
C LEU A 301 11.62 24.62 40.18
N ILE A 302 12.54 23.91 40.85
CA ILE A 302 12.84 24.06 42.28
C ILE A 302 13.98 25.07 42.50
N GLU A 303 15.09 24.97 41.75
CA GLU A 303 16.25 25.86 41.89
C GLU A 303 15.99 27.29 41.37
N SER A 304 14.98 27.49 40.52
CA SER A 304 14.71 28.78 39.87
C SER A 304 13.21 29.06 39.73
N PRO A 305 12.47 29.25 40.85
CA PRO A 305 11.02 29.53 40.85
C PRO A 305 10.59 30.70 39.95
N GLN A 306 11.48 31.69 39.80
CA GLN A 306 11.26 32.90 39.00
C GLN A 306 11.20 32.65 37.49
N LEU A 307 11.66 31.48 37.00
CA LEU A 307 11.59 31.14 35.57
C LEU A 307 10.16 30.81 35.16
N LYS A 308 9.74 31.32 34.00
CA LYS A 308 8.47 30.93 33.38
C LYS A 308 8.53 29.44 33.04
N ILE A 309 7.43 28.73 33.29
CA ILE A 309 7.31 27.28 33.03
C ILE A 309 7.71 26.90 31.59
N ASP A 310 7.31 27.70 30.59
CA ASP A 310 7.73 27.49 29.20
C ASP A 310 9.25 27.60 29.01
N ALA A 311 9.89 28.58 29.65
CA ALA A 311 11.34 28.77 29.61
C ALA A 311 12.07 27.56 30.21
N VAL A 312 11.58 27.01 31.34
CA VAL A 312 12.13 25.77 31.91
C VAL A 312 12.03 24.60 30.92
N GLY A 313 10.94 24.50 30.16
CA GLY A 313 10.81 23.52 29.09
C GLY A 313 11.87 23.68 27.98
N PHE A 314 12.13 24.91 27.54
CA PHE A 314 13.15 25.20 26.52
C PHE A 314 14.57 24.98 27.02
N GLU A 315 14.92 25.45 28.22
CA GLU A 315 16.23 25.21 28.88
C GLU A 315 16.50 23.71 29.11
N SER A 316 15.43 22.93 29.31
CA SER A 316 15.49 21.47 29.42
C SER A 316 15.56 20.77 28.05
N GLY A 317 15.62 21.51 26.94
CA GLY A 317 15.80 20.99 25.57
C GLY A 317 14.53 20.58 24.82
N PHE A 318 13.34 21.03 25.22
CA PHE A 318 12.13 20.77 24.44
C PHE A 318 11.90 21.83 23.34
N ASN A 319 11.65 21.37 22.11
CA ASN A 319 11.31 22.25 20.96
C ASN A 319 9.92 22.89 21.02
N SER A 320 9.08 22.55 22.00
CA SER A 320 7.72 23.11 22.13
C SER A 320 7.12 22.84 23.50
N SER A 321 6.40 23.82 24.03
CA SER A 321 5.64 23.69 25.29
C SER A 321 4.68 22.51 25.26
N SER A 322 3.94 22.28 24.16
CA SER A 322 3.01 21.15 24.04
C SER A 322 3.70 19.78 24.25
N THR A 323 4.92 19.63 23.74
CA THR A 323 5.72 18.40 23.93
C THR A 323 6.28 18.29 25.34
N PHE A 324 6.70 19.42 25.93
CA PHE A 324 7.17 19.50 27.32
C PHE A 324 6.04 19.14 28.31
N TYR A 325 4.92 19.85 28.29
CA TYR A 325 3.80 19.64 29.22
C TYR A 325 3.22 18.23 29.14
N SER A 326 3.11 17.65 27.93
CA SER A 326 2.63 16.28 27.75
C SER A 326 3.62 15.23 28.25
N SER A 327 4.93 15.43 28.03
CA SER A 327 5.98 14.55 28.55
C SER A 327 6.09 14.64 30.08
N PHE A 328 6.06 15.86 30.64
CA PHE A 328 6.12 16.10 32.08
C PHE A 328 4.95 15.42 32.79
N ARG A 329 3.72 15.61 32.30
CA ARG A 329 2.53 14.96 32.87
C ARG A 329 2.56 13.43 32.75
N LYS A 330 3.08 12.91 31.63
CA LYS A 330 3.22 11.46 31.43
C LYS A 330 4.22 10.82 32.39
N ILE A 331 5.33 11.50 32.70
CA ILE A 331 6.41 10.97 33.54
C ILE A 331 6.16 11.23 35.03
N THR A 332 5.57 12.37 35.40
CA THR A 332 5.38 12.78 36.81
C THR A 332 3.94 12.63 37.34
N GLY A 333 2.98 12.33 36.47
CA GLY A 333 1.55 12.30 36.81
C GLY A 333 0.87 13.66 36.95
N THR A 334 1.62 14.77 37.06
CA THR A 334 1.09 16.12 37.34
C THR A 334 1.58 17.17 36.32
N THR A 335 1.08 18.40 36.38
CA THR A 335 1.55 19.49 35.50
C THR A 335 2.80 20.16 36.10
N PRO A 336 3.70 20.74 35.27
CA PRO A 336 4.86 21.48 35.78
C PRO A 336 4.50 22.55 36.82
N SER A 337 3.42 23.30 36.58
CA SER A 337 2.95 24.36 37.48
C SER A 337 2.45 23.82 38.83
N ASN A 338 1.81 22.64 38.84
CA ASN A 338 1.39 21.99 40.09
C ASN A 338 2.59 21.36 40.81
N TYR A 339 3.54 20.77 40.07
CA TYR A 339 4.78 20.24 40.64
C TYR A 339 5.59 21.32 41.33
N GLN A 340 5.76 22.49 40.70
CA GLN A 340 6.41 23.64 41.29
C GLN A 340 5.68 24.06 42.59
N LYS A 341 4.38 24.35 42.53
CA LYS A 341 3.60 24.74 43.71
C LYS A 341 3.73 23.75 44.86
N HIS A 342 3.66 22.44 44.59
CA HIS A 342 3.67 21.45 45.66
C HIS A 342 4.99 21.48 46.46
N ASN A 343 6.14 21.64 45.78
CA ASN A 343 7.46 21.73 46.42
C ASN A 343 7.76 23.10 47.05
N PHE A 344 6.94 24.14 46.82
CA PHE A 344 7.08 25.45 47.47
C PHE A 344 6.16 25.65 48.69
N TYR A 345 5.23 24.72 48.93
CA TYR A 345 4.30 24.75 50.07
C TYR A 345 4.43 23.50 50.97
N SER A 346 5.51 22.73 50.81
CA SER A 346 5.92 21.57 51.61
C SER A 346 7.28 21.84 52.23
#